data_AF-A0A3L7PZ50-F1
#
_entry.id   AF-A0A3L7PZ50-F1
#
_cell.length_a   1.000
_cell.length_b   1.000
_cell.length_c   1.000
_cell.angle_alpha   90.00
_cell.angle_beta   90.00
_cell.angle_gamma   90.00
#
_symmetry.space_group_name_H-M   'P 1'
#
loop_
_entity.id
_entity.type
_entity.pdbx_description
1 polymer ?
#
loop_
_entity_poly.entity_id
_entity_poly.type
_entity_poly.pdbx_seq_one_letter_code
_entity_poly.pdbx_strand_id
1 'polypeptide(L)'
;MTICLLKSKIHRAAVTAASLDYEGSLTIAADLAEKVGLRHYERILVGNMANGERFETYVILGASGSGAIELNGATAHLGKP
;
A
#
# COMPACT_ATOMS: atom_id res chain seq x y z
N MET A 1 -14.26 26.62 4.15
CA MET A 1 -14.68 25.22 3.91
C MET A 1 -13.51 24.49 3.30
N THR A 2 -13.17 23.30 3.81
CA THR A 2 -12.06 22.47 3.31
C THR A 2 -12.63 21.18 2.75
N ILE A 3 -12.15 20.73 1.60
CA ILE A 3 -12.56 19.46 0.96
C ILE A 3 -11.38 18.48 0.91
N CYS A 4 -11.66 17.18 1.03
CA CYS A 4 -10.66 16.13 0.85
C CYS A 4 -10.74 15.59 -0.59
N LEU A 5 -9.66 15.74 -1.34
CA LEU A 5 -9.54 15.25 -2.71
C LEU A 5 -8.56 14.08 -2.78
N LEU A 6 -8.72 13.23 -3.80
CA LEU A 6 -7.74 12.19 -4.11
C LEU A 6 -6.45 12.85 -4.60
N LYS A 7 -5.37 12.73 -3.81
CA LYS A 7 -4.04 13.20 -4.21
C LYS A 7 -3.49 12.38 -5.38
N SER A 8 -3.46 11.06 -5.23
CA SER A 8 -2.89 10.13 -6.22
C SER A 8 -3.37 8.70 -5.99
N LYS A 9 -3.11 7.80 -6.96
CA LYS A 9 -3.47 6.38 -6.86
C LYS A 9 -2.49 5.47 -7.60
N ILE A 10 -2.22 4.30 -7.04
CA ILE A 10 -1.68 3.15 -7.80
C ILE A 10 -2.86 2.26 -8.15
N HIS A 11 -3.18 2.13 -9.43
CA HIS A 11 -4.37 1.41 -9.88
C HIS A 11 -4.02 -0.04 -10.23
N ARG A 12 -4.77 -1.00 -9.65
CA ARG A 12 -4.66 -2.45 -9.91
C ARG A 12 -3.25 -3.01 -9.69
N ALA A 13 -2.56 -2.55 -8.65
CA ALA A 13 -1.34 -3.19 -8.19
C ALA A 13 -1.65 -4.63 -7.70
N ALA A 14 -0.78 -5.59 -8.01
CA ALA A 14 -0.88 -6.95 -7.50
C ALA A 14 -0.16 -7.03 -6.16
N VAL A 15 -0.76 -7.69 -5.17
CA VAL A 15 -0.06 -8.00 -3.90
C VAL A 15 1.09 -8.94 -4.22
N THR A 16 2.31 -8.60 -3.82
CA THR A 16 3.50 -9.40 -4.13
C THR A 16 3.95 -10.28 -2.98
N ALA A 17 3.67 -9.85 -1.74
CA ALA A 17 3.99 -10.60 -0.54
C ALA A 17 3.08 -10.20 0.62
N ALA A 18 3.11 -10.97 1.71
CA ALA A 18 2.51 -10.61 2.98
C ALA A 18 3.40 -11.08 4.13
N SER A 19 3.65 -10.20 5.12
CA SER A 19 4.50 -10.47 6.28
C SER A 19 3.71 -10.26 7.57
N LEU A 20 3.36 -11.34 8.27
CA LEU A 20 2.56 -11.27 9.48
C LEU A 20 3.34 -10.72 10.69
N ASP A 21 4.64 -11.03 10.76
CA ASP A 21 5.49 -10.72 11.93
C ASP A 21 6.06 -9.28 11.89
N TYR A 22 5.64 -8.45 10.93
CA TYR A 22 6.08 -7.06 10.79
C TYR A 22 5.04 -6.06 11.33
N GLU A 23 5.47 -4.84 11.63
CA GLU A 23 4.59 -3.76 12.11
C GLU A 23 3.63 -3.26 11.01
N GLY A 24 2.33 -3.26 11.29
CA GLY A 24 1.27 -3.03 10.29
C GLY A 24 1.52 -1.86 9.35
N SER A 25 1.64 -2.12 8.04
CA SER A 25 1.96 -1.15 6.98
C SER A 25 1.74 -1.76 5.58
N LEU A 26 1.93 -0.97 4.52
CA LEU A 26 2.05 -1.47 3.15
C LEU A 26 3.42 -1.12 2.57
N THR A 27 4.25 -2.12 2.24
CA THR A 27 5.48 -1.89 1.48
C THR A 27 5.12 -1.57 0.03
N ILE A 28 5.61 -0.46 -0.51
CA ILE A 28 5.48 -0.10 -1.93
C ILE A 28 6.87 0.12 -2.52
N ALA A 29 7.18 -0.48 -3.66
CA ALA A 29 8.43 -0.23 -4.38
C ALA A 29 8.63 1.29 -4.60
N ALA A 30 9.83 1.79 -4.28
CA ALA A 30 10.09 3.22 -4.26
C ALA A 30 9.80 3.92 -5.60
N ASP A 31 10.08 3.28 -6.73
CA ASP A 31 9.81 3.83 -8.07
C ASP A 31 8.31 3.92 -8.39
N LEU A 32 7.49 3.02 -7.83
CA LEU A 32 6.03 3.10 -7.95
C LEU A 32 5.49 4.23 -7.07
N ALA A 33 5.97 4.35 -5.84
CA ALA A 33 5.59 5.42 -4.92
C ALA A 33 5.94 6.80 -5.48
N GLU A 34 7.15 6.95 -6.05
CA GLU A 34 7.62 8.19 -6.68
C GLU A 34 6.71 8.63 -7.85
N LYS A 35 6.32 7.70 -8.73
CA LYS A 35 5.43 7.99 -9.88
C LYS A 35 4.09 8.59 -9.47
N VAL A 36 3.61 8.29 -8.26
CA VAL A 36 2.34 8.82 -7.72
C VAL A 36 2.56 9.82 -6.59
N GLY A 37 3.81 10.21 -6.33
CA GLY A 37 4.18 11.18 -5.30
C GLY A 37 3.86 10.74 -3.86
N LEU A 38 3.82 9.44 -3.57
CA LEU A 38 3.67 8.91 -2.21
C LEU A 38 4.98 9.02 -1.44
N ARG A 39 4.89 9.33 -0.14
CA ARG A 39 6.05 9.44 0.77
C ARG A 39 6.09 8.30 1.77
N HIS A 40 7.29 8.02 2.28
CA HIS A 40 7.45 7.14 3.44
C HIS A 40 6.61 7.67 4.62
N TYR A 41 5.91 6.78 5.31
CA TYR A 41 4.93 7.07 6.37
C TYR A 41 3.68 7.87 5.92
N GLU A 42 3.45 8.06 4.63
CA GLU A 42 2.22 8.70 4.16
C GLU A 42 1.01 7.78 4.36
N ARG A 43 -0.07 8.32 4.93
CA ARG A 43 -1.34 7.60 5.09
C ARG A 43 -1.98 7.32 3.73
N ILE A 44 -2.43 6.08 3.54
CA ILE A 44 -3.07 5.61 2.32
C ILE A 44 -4.38 4.89 2.61
N LEU A 45 -5.26 4.90 1.60
CA LEU A 45 -6.47 4.09 1.53
C LEU A 45 -6.22 2.93 0.59
N VAL A 46 -6.47 1.71 1.05
CA VAL A 46 -6.33 0.48 0.26
C VAL A 46 -7.71 -0.11 0.03
N GLY A 47 -7.98 -0.46 -1.23
CA GLY A 47 -9.15 -1.25 -1.61
C GLY A 47 -8.69 -2.52 -2.30
N ASN A 48 -9.04 -3.67 -1.73
CA ASN A 48 -8.69 -4.98 -2.28
C ASN A 48 -9.84 -5.48 -3.18
N MET A 49 -9.56 -5.61 -4.47
CA MET A 49 -10.57 -6.04 -5.45
C MET A 49 -10.92 -7.53 -5.34
N ALA A 50 -10.04 -8.36 -4.77
CA ALA A 50 -10.24 -9.80 -4.71
C ALA A 50 -11.26 -10.22 -3.63
N ASN A 51 -11.37 -9.47 -2.54
CA ASN A 51 -12.25 -9.79 -1.40
C ASN A 51 -13.15 -8.63 -0.96
N GLY A 52 -13.00 -7.43 -1.52
CA GLY A 52 -13.81 -6.26 -1.18
C GLY A 52 -13.35 -5.52 0.08
N GLU A 53 -12.29 -5.98 0.76
CA GLU A 53 -11.76 -5.33 1.95
C GLU A 53 -11.29 -3.90 1.66
N ARG A 54 -11.52 -3.00 2.62
CA ARG A 54 -11.12 -1.60 2.56
C ARG A 54 -10.52 -1.18 3.88
N PHE A 55 -9.32 -0.64 3.85
CA PHE A 55 -8.60 -0.29 5.08
C PHE A 55 -7.66 0.91 4.87
N GLU A 56 -7.32 1.57 5.97
CA GLU A 56 -6.29 2.61 6.00
C GLU A 56 -4.99 2.05 6.60
N THR A 57 -3.85 2.50 6.09
CA THR A 57 -2.54 2.22 6.67
C THR A 57 -1.55 3.29 6.20
N TYR A 58 -0.25 3.04 6.29
CA TYR A 58 0.80 3.95 5.81
C TYR A 58 1.83 3.21 4.94
N VAL A 59 2.54 3.99 4.13
CA VAL A 59 3.56 3.48 3.19
C VAL A 59 4.89 3.23 3.90
N ILE A 60 5.45 2.05 3.67
CA ILE A 60 6.88 1.77 3.83
C ILE A 60 7.49 1.66 2.43
N LEU A 61 8.68 2.24 2.21
CA LEU A 61 9.31 2.21 0.90
C LEU A 61 10.14 0.93 0.77
N GLY A 62 9.81 0.12 -0.23
CA GLY A 62 10.58 -1.05 -0.62
C GLY A 62 11.67 -0.72 -1.64
N ALA A 63 12.45 -1.72 -2.02
CA ALA A 63 13.49 -1.58 -3.03
C ALA A 63 12.92 -1.12 -4.38
N SER A 64 13.59 -0.14 -5.03
CA SER A 64 13.22 0.34 -6.36
C SER A 64 13.31 -0.78 -7.40
N GLY A 65 12.34 -0.85 -8.31
CA GLY A 65 12.29 -1.87 -9.38
C GLY A 65 11.84 -3.26 -8.92
N SER A 66 11.60 -3.46 -7.63
CA SER A 66 11.11 -4.75 -7.08
C SER A 66 9.66 -5.04 -7.46
N GLY A 67 8.87 -4.02 -7.79
CA GLY A 67 7.43 -4.15 -7.96
C GLY A 67 6.66 -4.44 -6.66
N ALA A 68 7.32 -4.36 -5.50
CA ALA A 68 6.76 -4.66 -4.19
C ALA A 68 5.44 -3.91 -3.92
N ILE A 69 4.44 -4.69 -3.51
CA ILE A 69 3.16 -4.29 -2.90
C ILE A 69 2.89 -5.32 -1.81
N GLU A 70 3.43 -5.09 -0.61
CA GLU A 70 3.46 -6.10 0.44
C GLU A 70 2.58 -5.70 1.62
N LEU A 71 1.72 -6.62 2.04
CA LEU A 71 0.84 -6.43 3.19
C LEU A 71 1.57 -6.83 4.46
N ASN A 72 1.83 -5.90 5.36
CA ASN A 72 2.55 -6.18 6.59
C ASN A 72 1.65 -6.12 7.83
N GLY A 73 1.98 -6.94 8.84
CA GLY A 73 1.32 -7.02 10.13
C GLY A 73 -0.16 -7.35 10.00
N ALA A 74 -1.01 -6.58 10.68
CA ALA A 74 -2.46 -6.76 10.63
C ALA A 74 -3.04 -6.72 9.21
N THR A 75 -2.42 -6.00 8.27
CA THR A 75 -2.89 -5.92 6.89
C THR A 75 -2.66 -7.22 6.11
N ALA A 76 -1.75 -8.09 6.56
CA ALA A 76 -1.51 -9.42 5.96
C ALA A 76 -2.74 -10.34 6.03
N HIS A 77 -3.68 -10.09 6.95
CA HIS A 77 -4.95 -10.82 7.01
C HIS A 77 -5.97 -10.35 5.96
N LEU A 78 -5.77 -9.18 5.35
CA LEU A 78 -6.75 -8.51 4.49
C LEU A 78 -6.53 -8.78 2.99
N GLY A 79 -5.53 -9.60 2.64
CA GLY A 79 -5.22 -9.97 1.27
C GLY A 79 -4.19 -11.08 1.18
N LYS A 80 -3.94 -11.56 -0.04
CA LYS A 80 -2.96 -12.59 -0.36
C LYS A 80 -2.28 -12.24 -1.69
N PRO A 81 -1.02 -12.64 -1.90
CA PRO A 81 -0.40 -12.62 -3.22
C PRO A 81 -1.18 -13.43 -4.26
#